data_AF-A0A269VZZ4-F1
#
_entry.id   AF-A0A269VZZ4-F1
#
_cell.length_a   1.000
_cell.length_b   1.000
_cell.length_c   1.000
_cell.angle_alpha   90.00
_cell.angle_beta   90.00
_cell.angle_gamma   90.00
#
_symmetry.space_group_name_H-M   'P 1'
#
loop_
_entity.id
_entity.type
_entity.pdbx_description
1 polymer ?
#
loop_
_entity_poly.entity_id
_entity_poly.type
_entity_poly.pdbx_seq_one_letter_code
_entity_poly.pdbx_strand_id
1 'polypeptide(L)'
;MYYWLSEPFLYLGYAILAAISVLAIVPDRYKPRLAVPAWLGPLAALAVAVGGFIPLLRIVMFFKSDLGFWKAFNSIMFQFREGEQYAWLLVLVILMAVLAWIVQRNPRTITRFLMLPAVLGMAWGLSGFNHAATLFDWLGPVAFLGHFAGMAFWTGTLLLVGWFSLGSDRWDAFLRWFHPFAILCFVIVMASGLYLMSGVAPDPVNSWGLSYGQALLVKHILILPLLVFAFVNGALMKRKLRRQSHFRPASWARSEGVLIWLIYIVTGYMNQQAAPHEVPDTLAIYGPAPTFLWFHSGFQEGALLLQWSWIGIVCLAAGLALLGGILYAFKRNKGPAFALLSSLAAIVLLYCGVMFSITVSA
;
A
#
# COMPACT_ATOMS: atom_id res chain seq x y z
N MET A 1 -1.82 6.47 20.41
CA MET A 1 -2.43 7.31 19.36
C MET A 1 -1.59 7.43 18.08
N TYR A 2 -0.26 7.19 18.10
CA TYR A 2 0.62 7.38 16.92
C TYR A 2 1.21 6.10 16.30
N TYR A 3 0.75 4.92 16.70
CA TYR A 3 1.30 3.64 16.24
C TYR A 3 1.19 3.43 14.73
N TRP A 4 0.22 4.07 14.07
CA TRP A 4 0.04 3.98 12.62
C TRP A 4 1.19 4.56 11.80
N LEU A 5 2.03 5.43 12.38
CA LEU A 5 3.14 6.06 11.66
C LEU A 5 4.20 5.05 11.22
N SER A 6 4.36 3.92 11.93
CA SER A 6 5.35 2.91 11.57
C SER A 6 4.92 2.03 10.39
N GLU A 7 3.62 1.85 10.20
CA GLU A 7 3.09 0.98 9.16
C GLU A 7 3.53 1.38 7.75
N PRO A 8 3.39 2.64 7.29
CA PRO A 8 3.84 2.99 5.95
C PRO A 8 5.32 2.69 5.72
N PHE A 9 6.18 2.81 6.73
CA PHE A 9 7.59 2.42 6.64
C PHE A 9 7.79 0.91 6.59
N LEU A 10 6.97 0.11 7.30
CA LEU A 10 6.93 -1.34 7.15
C LEU A 10 6.59 -1.71 5.69
N TYR A 11 5.50 -1.16 5.15
CA TYR A 11 5.06 -1.39 3.77
C TYR A 11 6.16 -1.03 2.77
N LEU A 12 6.81 0.14 2.96
CA LEU A 12 7.91 0.58 2.10
C LEU A 12 9.16 -0.30 2.22
N GLY A 13 9.55 -0.68 3.44
CA GLY A 13 10.68 -1.58 3.68
C GLY A 13 10.45 -2.94 3.02
N TYR A 14 9.27 -3.51 3.22
CA TYR A 14 8.90 -4.77 2.59
C TYR A 14 8.86 -4.66 1.05
N ALA A 15 8.30 -3.58 0.49
CA ALA A 15 8.29 -3.32 -0.94
C ALA A 15 9.70 -3.19 -1.53
N ILE A 16 10.63 -2.53 -0.83
CA ILE A 16 12.04 -2.44 -1.25
C ILE A 16 12.70 -3.82 -1.26
N LEU A 17 12.52 -4.63 -0.21
CA LEU A 17 13.04 -5.99 -0.17
C LEU A 17 12.48 -6.85 -1.30
N ALA A 18 11.17 -6.78 -1.52
CA ALA A 18 10.46 -7.46 -2.60
C ALA A 18 11.01 -7.05 -3.99
N ALA A 19 11.28 -5.76 -4.18
CA ALA A 19 11.90 -5.22 -5.40
C ALA A 19 13.29 -5.78 -5.64
N ILE A 20 14.14 -5.81 -4.59
CA ILE A 20 15.50 -6.37 -4.68
C ILE A 20 15.42 -7.85 -5.06
N SER A 21 14.52 -8.62 -4.44
CA SER A 21 14.31 -10.04 -4.75
C SER A 21 13.91 -10.26 -6.22
N VAL A 22 12.91 -9.51 -6.71
CA VAL A 22 12.44 -9.61 -8.10
C VAL A 22 13.56 -9.24 -9.07
N LEU A 23 14.20 -8.09 -8.87
CA LEU A 23 15.23 -7.59 -9.78
C LEU A 23 16.52 -8.40 -9.74
N ALA A 24 16.82 -9.12 -8.64
CA ALA A 24 17.97 -10.01 -8.57
C ALA A 24 17.86 -11.20 -9.53
N ILE A 25 16.64 -11.67 -9.80
CA ILE A 25 16.37 -12.81 -10.70
C ILE A 25 16.29 -12.34 -12.16
N VAL A 26 15.88 -11.09 -12.40
CA VAL A 26 15.77 -10.52 -13.75
C VAL A 26 17.17 -10.27 -14.35
N PRO A 27 17.48 -10.84 -15.54
CA PRO A 27 18.75 -10.59 -16.23
C PRO A 27 18.99 -9.12 -16.54
N ASP A 28 20.24 -8.67 -16.49
CA ASP A 28 20.61 -7.25 -16.69
C ASP A 28 20.14 -6.69 -18.05
N ARG A 29 20.05 -7.51 -19.09
CA ARG A 29 19.54 -7.08 -20.40
C ARG A 29 18.07 -6.63 -20.41
N TYR A 30 17.30 -7.02 -19.40
CA TYR A 30 15.87 -6.72 -19.29
C TYR A 30 15.53 -5.66 -18.23
N LYS A 31 16.52 -4.98 -17.65
CA LYS A 31 16.30 -3.91 -16.67
C LYS A 31 17.23 -2.73 -16.94
N PRO A 32 16.85 -1.50 -16.51
CA PRO A 32 17.73 -0.34 -16.61
C PRO A 32 18.98 -0.54 -15.75
N ARG A 33 20.02 0.25 -15.99
CA ARG A 33 21.14 0.31 -15.05
C ARG A 33 20.67 1.00 -13.77
N LEU A 34 20.81 0.30 -12.64
CA LEU A 34 20.39 0.78 -11.33
C LEU A 34 21.62 1.05 -10.45
N ALA A 35 21.58 2.13 -9.68
CA ALA A 35 22.56 2.46 -8.65
C ALA A 35 21.93 2.30 -7.26
N VAL A 36 21.63 1.06 -6.88
CA VAL A 36 21.03 0.75 -5.57
C VAL A 36 22.16 0.59 -4.56
N PRO A 37 22.19 1.40 -3.47
CA PRO A 37 23.25 1.29 -2.50
C PRO A 37 23.10 0.02 -1.63
N ALA A 38 24.23 -0.59 -1.26
CA ALA A 38 24.27 -1.87 -0.53
C ALA A 38 23.60 -1.83 0.85
N TRP A 39 23.48 -0.64 1.46
CA TRP A 39 22.83 -0.46 2.76
C TRP A 39 21.30 -0.46 2.68
N LEU A 40 20.72 -0.27 1.49
CA LEU A 40 19.27 -0.10 1.35
C LEU A 40 18.51 -1.38 1.72
N GLY A 41 19.06 -2.55 1.38
CA GLY A 41 18.48 -3.84 1.77
C GLY A 41 18.38 -4.01 3.29
N PRO A 42 19.51 -3.95 4.02
CA PRO A 42 19.50 -4.01 5.49
C PRO A 42 18.64 -2.94 6.15
N LEU A 43 18.62 -1.70 5.65
CA LEU A 43 17.75 -0.65 6.21
C LEU A 43 16.27 -0.97 6.00
N ALA A 44 15.90 -1.46 4.82
CA ALA A 44 14.54 -1.88 4.53
C ALA A 44 14.10 -3.05 5.42
N ALA A 45 15.01 -3.99 5.69
CA ALA A 45 14.80 -5.09 6.62
C ALA A 45 14.59 -4.59 8.06
N LEU A 46 15.40 -3.62 8.52
CA LEU A 46 15.22 -2.97 9.82
C LEU A 46 13.86 -2.28 9.93
N ALA A 47 13.41 -1.59 8.88
CA ALA A 47 12.08 -0.96 8.86
C ALA A 47 10.95 -1.99 9.03
N VAL A 48 11.08 -3.18 8.44
CA VAL A 48 10.11 -4.27 8.64
C VAL A 48 10.16 -4.82 10.06
N ALA A 49 11.35 -5.05 10.64
CA ALA A 49 11.46 -5.49 12.04
C ALA A 49 10.82 -4.49 13.00
N VAL A 50 11.23 -3.22 12.92
CA VAL A 50 10.71 -2.17 13.80
C VAL A 50 9.21 -2.00 13.60
N GLY A 51 8.75 -1.91 12.35
CA GLY A 51 7.32 -1.75 12.06
C GLY A 51 6.49 -2.94 12.52
N GLY A 52 6.99 -4.17 12.35
CA GLY A 52 6.31 -5.39 12.76
C GLY A 52 6.19 -5.53 14.28
N PHE A 53 7.07 -4.89 15.05
CA PHE A 53 7.00 -4.87 16.51
C PHE A 53 5.92 -3.94 17.07
N ILE A 54 5.54 -2.90 16.33
CA ILE A 54 4.65 -1.85 16.84
C ILE A 54 3.27 -2.36 17.24
N PRO A 55 2.60 -3.26 16.49
CA PRO A 55 1.37 -3.90 16.94
C PRO A 55 1.53 -4.65 18.27
N LEU A 56 2.63 -5.38 18.46
CA LEU A 56 2.90 -6.09 19.72
C LEU A 56 3.10 -5.09 20.87
N LEU A 57 3.85 -4.02 20.63
CA LEU A 57 4.03 -2.94 21.61
C LEU A 57 2.68 -2.31 22.00
N ARG A 58 1.75 -2.14 21.07
CA ARG A 58 0.40 -1.64 21.37
C ARG A 58 -0.32 -2.58 22.35
N ILE A 59 -0.25 -3.89 22.16
CA ILE A 59 -0.84 -4.89 23.07
C ILE A 59 -0.15 -4.81 24.46
N VAL A 60 1.19 -4.71 24.50
CA VAL A 60 1.94 -4.57 25.75
C VAL A 60 1.51 -3.32 26.51
N MET A 61 1.35 -2.20 25.79
CA MET A 61 0.95 -0.93 26.37
C MET A 61 -0.51 -0.91 26.82
N PHE A 62 -1.37 -1.73 26.21
CA PHE A 62 -2.76 -1.92 26.63
C PHE A 62 -2.84 -2.61 28.00
N PHE A 63 -2.14 -3.74 28.18
CA PHE A 63 -2.16 -4.49 29.45
C PHE A 63 -1.23 -3.96 30.54
N LYS A 64 -0.43 -2.91 30.25
CA LYS A 64 0.58 -2.41 31.18
C LYS A 64 -0.04 -1.92 32.50
N SER A 65 -1.26 -1.39 32.47
CA SER A 65 -1.94 -0.84 33.67
C SER A 65 -2.28 -1.94 34.66
N ASP A 66 -2.57 -3.14 34.16
CA ASP A 66 -3.14 -4.22 34.96
C ASP A 66 -2.05 -5.19 35.45
N LEU A 67 -1.06 -5.47 34.60
CA LEU A 67 0.00 -6.46 34.87
C LEU A 67 1.36 -5.82 35.21
N GLY A 68 1.54 -4.54 34.91
CA GLY A 68 2.85 -3.89 34.84
C GLY A 68 3.58 -4.19 33.53
N PHE A 69 4.37 -3.24 33.05
CA PHE A 69 5.03 -3.30 31.73
C PHE A 69 5.82 -4.60 31.50
N TRP A 70 6.62 -5.02 32.49
CA TRP A 70 7.56 -6.12 32.29
C TRP A 70 6.91 -7.50 32.26
N LYS A 71 5.85 -7.69 33.05
CA LYS A 71 5.03 -8.90 32.98
C LYS A 71 4.22 -8.96 31.69
N ALA A 72 3.61 -7.83 31.29
CA ALA A 72 2.87 -7.75 30.02
C ALA A 72 3.79 -8.05 28.82
N PHE A 73 4.99 -7.45 28.78
CA PHE A 73 5.97 -7.71 27.72
C PHE A 73 6.39 -9.18 27.69
N ASN A 74 6.77 -9.76 28.83
CA ASN A 74 7.23 -11.16 28.87
C ASN A 74 6.11 -12.11 28.41
N SER A 75 4.89 -11.88 28.88
CA SER A 75 3.74 -12.69 28.47
C SER A 75 3.52 -12.58 26.96
N ILE A 76 3.36 -11.37 26.41
CA ILE A 76 3.06 -11.17 24.98
C ILE A 76 4.17 -11.69 24.06
N MET A 77 5.44 -11.51 24.44
CA MET A 77 6.57 -11.91 23.60
C MET A 77 6.87 -13.40 23.63
N PHE A 78 6.61 -14.09 24.74
CA PHE A 78 7.09 -15.46 24.94
C PHE A 78 5.99 -16.49 25.24
N GLN A 79 4.76 -16.07 25.53
CA GLN A 79 3.65 -16.96 25.86
C GLN A 79 2.51 -16.89 24.84
N PHE A 80 2.38 -15.76 24.14
CA PHE A 80 1.35 -15.56 23.12
C PHE A 80 1.85 -15.91 21.72
N ARG A 81 0.92 -16.30 20.84
CA ARG A 81 1.18 -16.72 19.46
C ARG A 81 1.77 -15.58 18.62
N GLU A 82 1.39 -14.35 18.93
CA GLU A 82 1.89 -13.13 18.31
C GLU A 82 3.41 -12.99 18.54
N GLY A 83 3.89 -13.23 19.77
CA GLY A 83 5.32 -13.22 20.07
C GLY A 83 6.11 -14.24 19.25
N GLU A 84 5.58 -15.47 19.14
CA GLU A 84 6.16 -16.55 18.33
C GLU A 84 6.26 -16.17 16.84
N GLN A 85 5.17 -15.68 16.26
CA GLN A 85 5.15 -15.23 14.86
C GLN A 85 6.16 -14.11 14.62
N TYR A 86 6.39 -13.26 15.62
CA TYR A 86 7.27 -12.10 15.48
C TYR A 86 8.73 -12.56 15.54
N ALA A 87 9.03 -13.56 16.38
CA ALA A 87 10.33 -14.22 16.36
C ALA A 87 10.62 -14.87 14.99
N TRP A 88 9.65 -15.54 14.37
CA TRP A 88 9.79 -16.06 13.01
C TRP A 88 10.03 -14.95 11.98
N LEU A 89 9.29 -13.84 12.06
CA LEU A 89 9.52 -12.67 11.23
C LEU A 89 10.94 -12.11 11.42
N LEU A 90 11.44 -12.02 12.64
CA LEU A 90 12.79 -11.52 12.94
C LEU A 90 13.88 -12.38 12.31
N VAL A 91 13.76 -13.70 12.38
CA VAL A 91 14.70 -14.63 11.72
C VAL A 91 14.73 -14.37 10.22
N LEU A 92 13.56 -14.25 9.59
CA LEU A 92 13.46 -14.00 8.15
C LEU A 92 13.94 -12.59 7.77
N VAL A 93 13.72 -11.59 8.61
CA VAL A 93 14.23 -10.22 8.43
C VAL A 93 15.75 -10.19 8.48
N ILE A 94 16.38 -10.86 9.45
CA ILE A 94 17.85 -10.97 9.55
C ILE A 94 18.40 -11.69 8.33
N LEU A 95 17.78 -12.82 7.95
CA LEU A 95 18.14 -13.55 6.73
C LEU A 95 18.05 -12.65 5.50
N MET A 96 16.96 -11.89 5.35
CA MET A 96 16.79 -10.99 4.21
C MET A 96 17.78 -9.83 4.21
N ALA A 97 18.15 -9.27 5.36
CA ALA A 97 19.19 -8.25 5.46
C ALA A 97 20.53 -8.79 4.94
N VAL A 98 20.93 -9.99 5.37
CA VAL A 98 22.17 -10.66 4.95
C VAL A 98 22.13 -11.00 3.46
N LEU A 99 21.04 -11.61 2.98
CA LEU A 99 20.89 -11.96 1.57
C LEU A 99 20.92 -10.72 0.67
N ALA A 100 20.22 -9.66 1.04
CA ALA A 100 20.20 -8.41 0.27
C ALA A 100 21.60 -7.78 0.19
N TRP A 101 22.34 -7.76 1.30
CA TRP A 101 23.73 -7.27 1.32
C TRP A 101 24.65 -8.08 0.40
N ILE A 102 24.60 -9.42 0.49
CA ILE A 102 25.42 -10.32 -0.34
C ILE A 102 25.09 -10.14 -1.83
N VAL A 103 23.80 -10.14 -2.18
CA VAL A 103 23.34 -10.07 -3.57
C VAL A 103 23.62 -8.71 -4.19
N GLN A 104 23.51 -7.61 -3.43
CA GLN A 104 23.84 -6.28 -3.94
C GLN A 104 25.35 -6.11 -4.21
N ARG A 105 26.21 -6.76 -3.42
CA ARG A 105 27.67 -6.77 -3.68
C ARG A 105 28.10 -7.77 -4.74
N ASN A 106 27.41 -8.92 -4.84
CA ASN A 106 27.67 -9.95 -5.83
C ASN A 106 26.37 -10.40 -6.52
N PRO A 107 25.86 -9.66 -7.52
CA PRO A 107 24.56 -9.95 -8.17
C PRO A 107 24.47 -11.30 -8.90
N ARG A 108 25.61 -11.96 -9.13
CA ARG A 108 25.70 -13.25 -9.82
C ARG A 108 25.70 -14.45 -8.87
N THR A 109 25.71 -14.21 -7.55
CA THR A 109 25.62 -15.27 -6.55
C THR A 109 24.38 -16.15 -6.73
N ILE A 110 24.51 -17.45 -6.46
CA ILE A 110 23.36 -18.37 -6.47
C ILE A 110 22.40 -18.07 -5.30
N THR A 111 22.87 -17.45 -4.22
CA THR A 111 22.05 -17.11 -3.04
C THR A 111 20.91 -16.14 -3.35
N ARG A 112 20.95 -15.45 -4.50
CA ARG A 112 19.86 -14.56 -4.96
C ARG A 112 18.52 -15.28 -5.10
N PHE A 113 18.52 -16.58 -5.37
CA PHE A 113 17.29 -17.36 -5.49
C PHE A 113 16.60 -17.61 -4.14
N LEU A 114 17.34 -17.51 -3.03
CA LEU A 114 16.78 -17.63 -1.68
C LEU A 114 15.99 -16.38 -1.24
N MET A 115 16.20 -15.24 -1.90
CA MET A 115 15.52 -13.99 -1.55
C MET A 115 14.00 -14.04 -1.78
N LEU A 116 13.56 -14.76 -2.81
CA LEU A 116 12.14 -14.87 -3.15
C LEU A 116 11.34 -15.71 -2.11
N PRO A 117 11.74 -16.94 -1.76
CA PRO A 117 11.06 -17.67 -0.69
C PRO A 117 11.15 -16.96 0.66
N ALA A 118 12.28 -16.30 0.97
CA ALA A 118 12.42 -15.56 2.23
C ALA A 118 11.46 -14.35 2.32
N VAL A 119 11.34 -13.55 1.25
CA VAL A 119 10.41 -12.40 1.25
C VAL A 119 8.93 -12.85 1.27
N LEU A 120 8.59 -13.98 0.63
CA LEU A 120 7.27 -14.58 0.74
C LEU A 120 7.00 -15.12 2.14
N GLY A 121 7.98 -15.77 2.77
CA GLY A 121 7.91 -16.21 4.16
C GLY A 121 7.67 -15.06 5.12
N MET A 122 8.28 -13.89 4.89
CA MET A 122 8.02 -12.68 5.68
C MET A 122 6.56 -12.22 5.58
N ALA A 123 5.98 -12.22 4.37
CA ALA A 123 4.55 -11.89 4.19
C ALA A 123 3.64 -12.91 4.87
N TRP A 124 4.02 -14.19 4.84
CA TRP A 124 3.31 -15.23 5.58
C TRP A 124 3.37 -14.99 7.10
N GLY A 125 4.55 -14.70 7.64
CA GLY A 125 4.69 -14.31 9.05
C GLY A 125 3.84 -13.09 9.41
N LEU A 126 3.82 -12.08 8.54
CA LEU A 126 2.99 -10.87 8.72
C LEU A 126 1.48 -11.15 8.67
N SER A 127 1.04 -12.18 7.95
CA SER A 127 -0.38 -12.56 7.87
C SER A 127 -0.95 -12.98 9.22
N GLY A 128 -0.12 -13.59 10.08
CA GLY A 128 -0.55 -14.08 11.39
C GLY A 128 -0.99 -12.97 12.35
N PHE A 129 -0.50 -11.74 12.14
CA PHE A 129 -0.87 -10.56 12.91
C PHE A 129 -2.02 -9.76 12.30
N ASN A 130 -2.42 -10.10 11.08
CA ASN A 130 -3.34 -9.26 10.35
C ASN A 130 -4.78 -9.60 10.71
N HIS A 131 -5.46 -8.63 11.31
CA HIS A 131 -6.86 -8.75 11.72
C HIS A 131 -7.79 -9.20 10.58
N ALA A 132 -7.60 -8.72 9.35
CA ALA A 132 -8.43 -9.15 8.23
C ALA A 132 -8.19 -10.61 7.84
N ALA A 133 -6.95 -11.08 7.98
CA ALA A 133 -6.57 -12.44 7.64
C ALA A 133 -7.12 -13.46 8.63
N THR A 134 -7.34 -13.10 9.90
CA THR A 134 -7.83 -14.02 10.93
C THR A 134 -9.35 -14.21 10.91
N LEU A 135 -10.09 -13.40 10.15
CA LEU A 135 -11.55 -13.50 9.99
C LEU A 135 -11.97 -14.64 9.07
N PHE A 136 -11.07 -15.02 8.18
CA PHE A 136 -11.24 -16.14 7.28
C PHE A 136 -10.27 -17.22 7.76
N ASP A 137 -10.67 -18.49 7.66
CA ASP A 137 -9.81 -19.62 8.03
C ASP A 137 -8.52 -19.66 7.18
N TRP A 138 -8.11 -20.82 6.69
CA TRP A 138 -6.89 -20.95 5.89
C TRP A 138 -6.85 -20.04 4.64
N LEU A 139 -8.01 -19.60 4.12
CA LEU A 139 -8.11 -18.67 2.99
C LEU A 139 -7.68 -17.23 3.34
N GLY A 140 -7.80 -16.81 4.60
CA GLY A 140 -7.44 -15.45 5.03
C GLY A 140 -5.95 -15.15 4.91
N PRO A 141 -5.07 -15.98 5.50
CA PRO A 141 -3.62 -15.86 5.32
C PRO A 141 -3.17 -15.93 3.85
N VAL A 142 -3.81 -16.78 3.04
CA VAL A 142 -3.51 -16.89 1.60
C VAL A 142 -3.91 -15.61 0.85
N ALA A 143 -5.09 -15.07 1.13
CA ALA A 143 -5.54 -13.81 0.55
C ALA A 143 -4.62 -12.66 0.98
N PHE A 144 -4.24 -12.60 2.26
CA PHE A 144 -3.28 -11.61 2.76
C PHE A 144 -1.93 -11.73 2.06
N LEU A 145 -1.38 -12.94 1.95
CA LEU A 145 -0.13 -13.19 1.25
C LEU A 145 -0.19 -12.66 -0.19
N GLY A 146 -1.24 -13.02 -0.92
CA GLY A 146 -1.46 -12.55 -2.29
C GLY A 146 -1.59 -11.03 -2.37
N HIS A 147 -2.37 -10.41 -1.48
CA HIS A 147 -2.55 -8.96 -1.42
C HIS A 147 -1.23 -8.24 -1.13
N PHE A 148 -0.57 -8.61 -0.04
CA PHE A 148 0.59 -7.92 0.49
C PHE A 148 1.83 -8.14 -0.39
N ALA A 149 2.11 -9.38 -0.80
CA ALA A 149 3.23 -9.69 -1.68
C ALA A 149 3.00 -9.20 -3.11
N GLY A 150 1.79 -9.35 -3.65
CA GLY A 150 1.44 -8.86 -4.98
C GLY A 150 1.61 -7.35 -5.10
N MET A 151 1.13 -6.61 -4.10
CA MET A 151 1.32 -5.16 -4.00
C MET A 151 2.82 -4.84 -3.95
N ALA A 152 3.56 -5.46 -3.04
CA ALA A 152 4.98 -5.15 -2.81
C ALA A 152 5.86 -5.47 -4.03
N PHE A 153 5.61 -6.58 -4.73
CA PHE A 153 6.35 -6.93 -5.93
C PHE A 153 6.13 -5.93 -7.06
N TRP A 154 4.88 -5.52 -7.28
CA TRP A 154 4.54 -4.51 -8.28
C TRP A 154 5.10 -3.14 -7.90
N THR A 155 4.65 -2.57 -6.79
CA THR A 155 4.95 -1.19 -6.43
C THR A 155 6.41 -1.03 -6.02
N GLY A 156 6.99 -1.99 -5.30
CA GLY A 156 8.38 -1.98 -4.87
C GLY A 156 9.34 -1.96 -6.06
N THR A 157 9.09 -2.83 -7.05
CA THR A 157 9.93 -2.90 -8.25
C THR A 157 9.87 -1.58 -9.03
N LEU A 158 8.68 -0.99 -9.17
CA LEU A 158 8.52 0.33 -9.79
C LEU A 158 9.26 1.44 -9.01
N LEU A 159 9.11 1.48 -7.69
CA LEU A 159 9.76 2.45 -6.81
C LEU A 159 11.28 2.36 -6.92
N LEU A 160 11.84 1.15 -6.81
CA LEU A 160 13.27 0.95 -6.88
C LEU A 160 13.83 1.37 -8.25
N VAL A 161 13.17 0.96 -9.34
CA VAL A 161 13.59 1.33 -10.70
C VAL A 161 13.45 2.83 -10.94
N GLY A 162 12.35 3.46 -10.53
CA GLY A 162 12.12 4.89 -10.75
C GLY A 162 13.11 5.80 -10.02
N TRP A 163 13.60 5.40 -8.84
CA TRP A 163 14.44 6.25 -7.99
C TRP A 163 15.91 6.01 -8.28
N PHE A 164 16.30 4.76 -8.55
CA PHE A 164 17.70 4.37 -8.69
C PHE A 164 18.16 4.12 -10.12
N SER A 165 17.33 4.33 -11.15
CA SER A 165 17.78 4.25 -12.55
C SER A 165 18.75 5.37 -12.91
N LEU A 166 19.87 5.03 -13.57
CA LEU A 166 20.90 5.98 -14.02
C LEU A 166 20.64 6.63 -15.39
N GLY A 167 19.57 6.24 -16.10
CA GLY A 167 19.29 6.74 -17.44
C GLY A 167 18.00 6.17 -18.03
N SER A 168 17.78 6.37 -19.33
CA SER A 168 16.65 5.82 -20.10
C SER A 168 16.97 4.49 -20.81
N ASP A 169 18.21 4.01 -20.69
CA ASP A 169 18.64 2.74 -21.30
C ASP A 169 17.82 1.55 -20.80
N ARG A 170 17.46 0.66 -21.72
CA ARG A 170 16.74 -0.61 -21.46
C ARG A 170 15.37 -0.45 -20.76
N TRP A 171 14.81 0.76 -20.68
CA TRP A 171 13.47 0.96 -20.13
C TRP A 171 12.37 0.30 -20.96
N ASP A 172 12.47 0.28 -22.29
CA ASP A 172 11.52 -0.48 -23.12
C ASP A 172 11.59 -1.98 -22.80
N ALA A 173 12.81 -2.53 -22.63
CA ALA A 173 13.00 -3.93 -22.25
C ALA A 173 12.40 -4.26 -20.87
N PHE A 174 12.57 -3.35 -19.90
CA PHE A 174 11.94 -3.45 -18.59
C PHE A 174 10.41 -3.47 -18.68
N LEU A 175 9.82 -2.49 -19.37
CA LEU A 175 8.37 -2.38 -19.48
C LEU A 175 7.72 -3.53 -20.28
N ARG A 176 8.48 -4.29 -21.07
CA ARG A 176 7.96 -5.48 -21.79
C ARG A 176 7.57 -6.61 -20.84
N TRP A 177 8.39 -6.89 -19.83
CA TRP A 177 8.09 -7.95 -18.85
C TRP A 177 7.41 -7.38 -17.59
N PHE A 178 7.79 -6.17 -17.17
CA PHE A 178 7.28 -5.59 -15.93
C PHE A 178 5.80 -5.20 -16.05
N HIS A 179 5.36 -4.71 -17.21
CA HIS A 179 3.95 -4.34 -17.38
C HIS A 179 2.97 -5.52 -17.24
N PRO A 180 3.14 -6.66 -17.94
CA PRO A 180 2.28 -7.82 -17.71
C PRO A 180 2.42 -8.39 -16.29
N PHE A 181 3.62 -8.35 -15.71
CA PHE A 181 3.84 -8.71 -14.30
C PHE A 181 3.04 -7.83 -13.34
N ALA A 182 3.07 -6.50 -13.53
CA ALA A 182 2.32 -5.53 -12.75
C ALA A 182 0.81 -5.73 -12.88
N ILE A 183 0.30 -6.05 -14.08
CA ILE A 183 -1.11 -6.39 -14.30
C ILE A 183 -1.50 -7.63 -13.50
N LEU A 184 -0.69 -8.69 -13.55
CA LEU A 184 -0.93 -9.92 -12.78
C LEU A 184 -0.96 -9.64 -11.27
N CYS A 185 0.04 -8.91 -10.76
CA CYS A 185 0.08 -8.46 -9.37
C CYS A 185 -1.16 -7.65 -8.99
N PHE A 186 -1.58 -6.70 -9.84
CA PHE A 186 -2.77 -5.89 -9.60
C PHE A 186 -4.04 -6.74 -9.53
N VAL A 187 -4.23 -7.70 -10.44
CA VAL A 187 -5.38 -8.60 -10.42
C VAL A 187 -5.43 -9.41 -9.12
N ILE A 188 -4.27 -9.95 -8.69
CA ILE A 188 -4.16 -10.67 -7.42
C ILE A 188 -4.53 -9.75 -6.25
N VAL A 189 -3.95 -8.54 -6.19
CA VAL A 189 -4.19 -7.54 -5.14
C VAL A 189 -5.66 -7.14 -5.06
N MET A 190 -6.32 -6.92 -6.19
CA MET A 190 -7.73 -6.57 -6.24
C MET A 190 -8.61 -7.72 -5.77
N ALA A 191 -8.39 -8.92 -6.29
CA ALA A 191 -9.18 -10.09 -5.92
C ALA A 191 -9.07 -10.41 -4.42
N SER A 192 -7.84 -10.46 -3.91
CA SER A 192 -7.60 -10.72 -2.48
C SER A 192 -8.02 -9.56 -1.59
N GLY A 193 -7.88 -8.32 -2.07
CA GLY A 193 -8.29 -7.12 -1.33
C GLY A 193 -9.80 -7.05 -1.14
N LEU A 194 -10.57 -7.32 -2.20
CA LEU A 194 -12.04 -7.39 -2.13
C LEU A 194 -12.50 -8.55 -1.24
N TYR A 195 -11.83 -9.71 -1.33
CA TYR A 195 -12.10 -10.85 -0.46
C TYR A 195 -11.86 -10.53 1.02
N LEU A 196 -10.73 -9.92 1.37
CA LEU A 196 -10.48 -9.51 2.76
C LEU A 196 -11.46 -8.43 3.23
N MET A 197 -11.79 -7.49 2.36
CA MET A 197 -12.73 -6.40 2.65
C MET A 197 -14.13 -6.93 2.97
N SER A 198 -14.59 -8.02 2.33
CA SER A 198 -15.94 -8.54 2.57
C SER A 198 -16.17 -9.04 4.00
N GLY A 199 -15.12 -9.34 4.76
CA GLY A 199 -15.21 -9.72 6.17
C GLY A 199 -14.99 -8.53 7.12
N VAL A 200 -14.18 -7.55 6.71
CA VAL A 200 -13.81 -6.42 7.57
C VAL A 200 -14.83 -5.28 7.50
N ALA A 201 -15.38 -5.02 6.31
CA ALA A 201 -16.33 -3.95 6.05
C ALA A 201 -17.45 -4.48 5.12
N PRO A 202 -18.32 -5.39 5.62
CA PRO A 202 -19.38 -6.01 4.83
C PRO A 202 -20.44 -5.01 4.36
N ASP A 203 -20.58 -3.87 5.07
CA ASP A 203 -21.40 -2.73 4.67
C ASP A 203 -20.53 -1.49 4.38
N PRO A 204 -20.00 -1.35 3.16
CA PRO A 204 -19.03 -0.31 2.85
C PRO A 204 -19.58 1.10 3.02
N VAL A 205 -20.85 1.33 2.65
CA VAL A 205 -21.44 2.69 2.70
C VAL A 205 -21.67 3.10 4.13
N ASN A 206 -22.29 2.25 4.96
CA ASN A 206 -22.48 2.56 6.38
C ASN A 206 -21.15 2.69 7.13
N SER A 207 -20.11 1.96 6.71
CA SER A 207 -18.77 2.10 7.30
C SER A 207 -18.15 3.50 7.12
N TRP A 208 -18.61 4.31 6.16
CA TRP A 208 -18.06 5.66 5.93
C TRP A 208 -18.33 6.62 7.09
N GLY A 209 -19.25 6.31 8.01
CA GLY A 209 -19.38 7.07 9.26
C GLY A 209 -18.15 6.90 10.18
N LEU A 210 -17.34 5.85 9.99
CA LEU A 210 -16.24 5.45 10.86
C LEU A 210 -14.86 5.74 10.23
N SER A 211 -13.85 5.92 11.08
CA SER A 211 -12.48 6.26 10.63
C SER A 211 -11.88 5.21 9.71
N TYR A 212 -12.19 3.92 9.94
CA TYR A 212 -11.78 2.83 9.07
C TYR A 212 -12.39 2.97 7.67
N GLY A 213 -13.72 3.14 7.58
CA GLY A 213 -14.41 3.24 6.29
C GLY A 213 -14.02 4.49 5.51
N GLN A 214 -13.76 5.61 6.20
CA GLN A 214 -13.19 6.82 5.60
C GLN A 214 -11.81 6.56 4.98
N ALA A 215 -10.91 5.90 5.72
CA ALA A 215 -9.59 5.55 5.19
C ALA A 215 -9.67 4.56 4.02
N LEU A 216 -10.57 3.57 4.11
CA LEU A 216 -10.83 2.62 3.04
C LEU A 216 -11.36 3.32 1.78
N LEU A 217 -12.29 4.27 1.91
CA LEU A 217 -12.80 5.08 0.80
C LEU A 217 -11.66 5.87 0.13
N VAL A 218 -10.84 6.57 0.93
CA VAL A 218 -9.69 7.33 0.41
C VAL A 218 -8.70 6.40 -0.30
N LYS A 219 -8.47 5.19 0.20
CA LYS A 219 -7.64 4.17 -0.47
C LYS A 219 -8.19 3.81 -1.85
N HIS A 220 -9.51 3.58 -1.98
CA HIS A 220 -10.13 3.31 -3.28
C HIS A 220 -10.02 4.50 -4.24
N ILE A 221 -10.23 5.73 -3.76
CA ILE A 221 -10.09 6.93 -4.57
C ILE A 221 -8.64 7.10 -5.05
N LEU A 222 -7.64 6.87 -4.19
CA LEU A 222 -6.22 6.92 -4.53
C LEU A 222 -5.81 5.91 -5.61
N ILE A 223 -6.48 4.75 -5.68
CA ILE A 223 -6.24 3.75 -6.71
C ILE A 223 -6.60 4.28 -8.11
N LEU A 224 -7.57 5.18 -8.24
CA LEU A 224 -8.00 5.72 -9.54
C LEU A 224 -6.87 6.46 -10.30
N PRO A 225 -6.24 7.53 -9.75
CA PRO A 225 -5.11 8.15 -10.43
C PRO A 225 -3.90 7.22 -10.53
N LEU A 226 -3.70 6.31 -9.57
CA LEU A 226 -2.64 5.29 -9.66
C LEU A 226 -2.81 4.43 -10.91
N LEU A 227 -4.02 3.97 -11.23
CA LEU A 227 -4.31 3.20 -12.43
C LEU A 227 -4.07 4.01 -13.71
N VAL A 228 -4.40 5.30 -13.72
CA VAL A 228 -4.08 6.18 -14.85
C VAL A 228 -2.57 6.32 -15.03
N PHE A 229 -1.81 6.50 -13.95
CA PHE A 229 -0.35 6.51 -13.99
C PHE A 229 0.21 5.16 -14.46
N ALA A 230 -0.29 4.04 -13.96
CA ALA A 230 0.13 2.70 -14.37
C ALA A 230 -0.14 2.46 -15.87
N PHE A 231 -1.26 2.96 -16.40
CA PHE A 231 -1.53 2.94 -17.84
C PHE A 231 -0.56 3.83 -18.63
N VAL A 232 -0.28 5.05 -18.15
CA VAL A 232 0.68 5.96 -18.77
C VAL A 232 2.09 5.34 -18.79
N ASN A 233 2.58 4.89 -17.63
CA ASN A 233 3.92 4.33 -17.43
C ASN A 233 4.08 2.94 -18.05
N GLY A 234 2.98 2.17 -18.12
CA GLY A 234 2.94 0.88 -18.78
C GLY A 234 2.82 1.01 -20.29
N ALA A 235 1.66 1.43 -20.78
CA ALA A 235 1.31 1.35 -22.21
C ALA A 235 1.84 2.52 -23.03
N LEU A 236 1.60 3.76 -22.58
CA LEU A 236 1.92 4.96 -23.38
C LEU A 236 3.43 5.26 -23.39
N MET A 237 4.12 5.01 -22.27
CA MET A 237 5.55 5.16 -22.11
C MET A 237 6.34 4.31 -23.10
N LYS A 238 5.97 3.03 -23.25
CA LYS A 238 6.58 2.12 -24.23
C LYS A 238 6.53 2.69 -25.65
N ARG A 239 5.38 3.25 -26.06
CA ARG A 239 5.21 3.86 -27.38
C ARG A 239 6.08 5.11 -27.54
N LYS A 240 6.21 5.91 -26.48
CA LYS A 240 6.98 7.16 -26.51
C LYS A 240 8.49 6.92 -26.54
N LEU A 241 8.99 5.98 -25.76
CA LEU A 241 10.42 5.62 -25.72
C LEU A 241 10.94 5.13 -27.09
N ARG A 242 10.09 4.45 -27.87
CA ARG A 242 10.44 4.01 -29.24
C ARG A 242 10.58 5.17 -30.23
N ARG A 243 9.93 6.30 -29.96
CA ARG A 243 9.94 7.50 -30.83
C ARG A 243 10.93 8.56 -30.35
N GLN A 244 11.24 8.58 -29.05
CA GLN A 244 12.04 9.62 -28.40
C GLN A 244 13.03 8.97 -27.43
N SER A 245 14.27 8.79 -27.87
CA SER A 245 15.36 8.17 -27.08
C SER A 245 15.73 8.98 -25.83
N HIS A 246 15.57 10.30 -25.86
CA HIS A 246 15.92 11.21 -24.75
C HIS A 246 14.82 11.38 -23.69
N PHE A 247 13.67 10.72 -23.82
CA PHE A 247 12.60 10.82 -22.83
C PHE A 247 13.05 10.22 -21.48
N ARG A 248 12.69 10.87 -20.36
CA ARG A 248 13.09 10.47 -18.99
C ARG A 248 11.94 9.74 -18.25
N PRO A 249 11.78 8.41 -18.42
CA PRO A 249 10.67 7.64 -17.82
C PRO A 249 10.71 7.60 -16.29
N ALA A 250 11.90 7.64 -15.70
CA ALA A 250 12.10 7.63 -14.25
C ALA A 250 11.29 8.71 -13.52
N SER A 251 11.16 9.90 -14.12
CA SER A 251 10.43 11.02 -13.52
C SER A 251 8.91 10.79 -13.42
N TRP A 252 8.34 9.95 -14.28
CA TRP A 252 6.93 9.57 -14.21
C TRP A 252 6.69 8.40 -13.25
N ALA A 253 7.63 7.45 -13.17
CA ALA A 253 7.62 6.44 -12.11
C ALA A 253 7.73 7.12 -10.73
N ARG A 254 8.66 8.09 -10.60
CA ARG A 254 8.55 9.36 -9.84
C ARG A 254 7.21 9.66 -9.16
N SER A 255 6.31 10.15 -9.99
CA SER A 255 5.02 10.64 -9.53
C SER A 255 4.07 9.50 -9.15
N GLU A 256 4.13 8.36 -9.84
CA GLU A 256 3.36 7.16 -9.48
C GLU A 256 3.74 6.66 -8.07
N GLY A 257 5.04 6.66 -7.73
CA GLY A 257 5.50 6.26 -6.41
C GLY A 257 5.08 7.19 -5.27
N VAL A 258 4.82 8.48 -5.54
CA VAL A 258 4.22 9.38 -4.54
C VAL A 258 2.79 8.92 -4.20
N LEU A 259 2.00 8.53 -5.20
CA LEU A 259 0.65 7.99 -4.96
C LEU A 259 0.70 6.66 -4.20
N ILE A 260 1.65 5.78 -4.53
CA ILE A 260 1.90 4.53 -3.79
C ILE A 260 2.22 4.84 -2.31
N TRP A 261 3.07 5.82 -2.05
CA TRP A 261 3.40 6.23 -0.69
C TRP A 261 2.19 6.74 0.10
N LEU A 262 1.31 7.54 -0.54
CA LEU A 262 0.05 7.97 0.07
C LEU A 262 -0.87 6.78 0.37
N ILE A 263 -0.93 5.78 -0.51
CA ILE A 263 -1.69 4.54 -0.27
C ILE A 263 -1.14 3.77 0.93
N TYR A 264 0.19 3.70 1.12
CA TYR A 264 0.79 3.10 2.30
C TYR A 264 0.43 3.85 3.58
N ILE A 265 0.43 5.18 3.54
CA ILE A 265 0.03 6.02 4.67
C ILE A 265 -1.43 5.74 5.06
N VAL A 266 -2.34 5.81 4.08
CA VAL A 266 -3.77 5.61 4.33
C VAL A 266 -4.04 4.18 4.79
N THR A 267 -3.38 3.18 4.19
CA THR A 267 -3.48 1.77 4.62
C THR A 267 -2.96 1.58 6.05
N GLY A 268 -1.83 2.21 6.39
CA GLY A 268 -1.26 2.15 7.74
C GLY A 268 -2.15 2.81 8.80
N TYR A 269 -2.77 3.94 8.46
CA TYR A 269 -3.78 4.56 9.31
C TYR A 269 -5.02 3.65 9.47
N MET A 270 -5.52 3.10 8.38
CA MET A 270 -6.69 2.22 8.33
C MET A 270 -6.53 0.99 9.22
N ASN A 271 -5.39 0.30 9.14
CA ASN A 271 -5.13 -0.93 9.90
C ASN A 271 -5.06 -0.72 11.42
N GLN A 272 -4.89 0.53 11.88
CA GLN A 272 -4.88 0.87 13.29
C GLN A 272 -6.26 1.29 13.82
N GLN A 273 -7.25 1.50 12.93
CA GLN A 273 -8.62 1.81 13.30
C GLN A 273 -9.39 0.54 13.68
N ALA A 274 -10.46 0.71 14.45
CA ALA A 274 -11.40 -0.37 14.71
C ALA A 274 -12.09 -0.80 13.40
N ALA A 275 -12.07 -2.10 13.13
CA ALA A 275 -12.72 -2.67 11.95
C ALA A 275 -14.25 -2.57 12.07
N PRO A 276 -14.96 -2.12 11.02
CA PRO A 276 -16.41 -1.91 11.04
C PRO A 276 -17.15 -3.22 10.71
N HIS A 277 -16.94 -4.28 11.51
CA HIS A 277 -17.69 -5.53 11.36
C HIS A 277 -19.18 -5.27 11.56
N GLU A 278 -19.48 -4.64 12.70
CA GLU A 278 -20.80 -4.16 13.09
C GLU A 278 -20.70 -2.64 13.26
N VAL A 279 -21.23 -1.91 12.27
CA VAL A 279 -21.15 -0.45 12.23
C VAL A 279 -21.79 0.19 13.47
N PRO A 280 -23.01 -0.21 13.91
CA PRO A 280 -23.66 0.41 15.08
C PRO A 280 -22.83 0.29 16.35
N ASP A 281 -22.32 -0.90 16.64
CA ASP A 281 -21.51 -1.16 17.84
C ASP A 281 -20.19 -0.39 17.82
N THR A 282 -19.53 -0.38 16.67
CA THR A 282 -18.26 0.34 16.50
C THR A 282 -18.47 1.85 16.65
N LEU A 283 -19.58 2.38 16.14
CA LEU A 283 -19.94 3.79 16.24
C LEU A 283 -20.27 4.18 17.69
N ALA A 284 -20.97 3.32 18.44
CA ALA A 284 -21.25 3.55 19.86
C ALA A 284 -19.98 3.61 20.72
N ILE A 285 -18.96 2.82 20.39
CA ILE A 285 -17.71 2.74 21.17
C ILE A 285 -16.71 3.85 20.78
N TYR A 286 -16.50 4.05 19.48
CA TYR A 286 -15.42 4.91 18.97
C TYR A 286 -15.90 6.26 18.45
N GLY A 287 -17.21 6.42 18.23
CA GLY A 287 -17.79 7.60 17.63
C GLY A 287 -17.50 7.74 16.12
N PRO A 288 -18.13 8.75 15.49
CA PRO A 288 -17.96 9.01 14.06
C PRO A 288 -16.58 9.59 13.73
N ALA A 289 -16.13 9.36 12.50
CA ALA A 289 -14.88 9.90 12.00
C ALA A 289 -14.90 11.43 11.97
N PRO A 290 -13.86 12.12 12.45
CA PRO A 290 -13.77 13.58 12.37
C PRO A 290 -13.90 14.12 10.94
N THR A 291 -13.35 13.40 9.96
CA THR A 291 -13.44 13.79 8.53
C THR A 291 -14.85 13.66 7.97
N PHE A 292 -15.66 12.73 8.49
CA PHE A 292 -17.06 12.60 8.13
C PHE A 292 -17.89 13.75 8.73
N LEU A 293 -17.63 14.10 9.99
CA LEU A 293 -18.31 15.22 10.68
C LEU A 293 -18.08 16.59 10.03
N TRP A 294 -17.03 16.77 9.21
CA TRP A 294 -16.84 17.99 8.43
C TRP A 294 -17.95 18.24 7.40
N PHE A 295 -18.59 17.17 6.92
CA PHE A 295 -19.68 17.22 5.94
C PHE A 295 -21.05 16.98 6.58
N HIS A 296 -21.10 16.19 7.65
CA HIS A 296 -22.32 15.78 8.34
C HIS A 296 -22.25 16.16 9.81
N SER A 297 -22.24 17.48 10.07
CA SER A 297 -22.17 18.01 11.43
C SER A 297 -23.36 17.52 12.26
N GLY A 298 -23.07 16.88 13.40
CA GLY A 298 -24.10 16.37 14.31
C GLY A 298 -24.51 14.92 14.08
N PHE A 299 -23.92 14.21 13.11
CA PHE A 299 -24.10 12.77 12.99
C PHE A 299 -23.64 12.05 14.26
N GLN A 300 -24.47 11.14 14.79
CA GLN A 300 -24.18 10.30 15.94
C GLN A 300 -24.49 8.84 15.64
N GLU A 301 -25.64 8.59 14.99
CA GLU A 301 -26.13 7.29 14.60
C GLU A 301 -27.04 7.42 13.36
N GLY A 302 -27.43 6.27 12.79
CA GLY A 302 -28.31 6.20 11.62
C GLY A 302 -27.63 5.59 10.39
N ALA A 303 -28.43 5.02 9.49
CA ALA A 303 -27.90 4.43 8.26
C ALA A 303 -27.59 5.51 7.21
N LEU A 304 -26.47 5.36 6.53
CA LEU A 304 -26.00 6.20 5.45
C LEU A 304 -26.61 5.74 4.12
N LEU A 305 -27.27 6.67 3.44
CA LEU A 305 -27.83 6.47 2.11
C LEU A 305 -27.05 7.30 1.10
N LEU A 306 -26.75 6.69 -0.04
CA LEU A 306 -26.18 7.38 -1.18
C LEU A 306 -27.31 8.09 -1.94
N GLN A 307 -27.38 9.40 -1.83
CA GLN A 307 -28.31 10.26 -2.55
C GLN A 307 -27.53 11.32 -3.31
N TRP A 308 -27.61 11.28 -4.64
CA TRP A 308 -26.86 12.20 -5.50
C TRP A 308 -27.29 13.65 -5.25
N SER A 309 -26.34 14.47 -4.81
CA SER A 309 -26.53 15.92 -4.74
C SER A 309 -25.89 16.60 -5.94
N TRP A 310 -26.42 17.77 -6.33
CA TRP A 310 -25.85 18.51 -7.46
C TRP A 310 -24.40 18.94 -7.22
N ILE A 311 -24.09 19.35 -5.99
CA ILE A 311 -22.71 19.68 -5.56
C ILE A 311 -21.82 18.44 -5.67
N GLY A 312 -22.32 17.28 -5.18
CA GLY A 312 -21.62 16.01 -5.29
C GLY A 312 -21.31 15.64 -6.74
N ILE A 313 -22.30 15.72 -7.63
CA ILE A 313 -22.14 15.45 -9.07
C ILE A 313 -21.10 16.37 -9.70
N VAL A 314 -21.14 17.68 -9.41
CA VAL A 314 -20.18 18.65 -9.95
C VAL A 314 -18.76 18.35 -9.46
N CYS A 315 -18.58 18.05 -8.17
CA CYS A 315 -17.29 17.65 -7.61
C CYS A 315 -16.76 16.37 -8.26
N LEU A 316 -17.60 15.34 -8.42
CA LEU A 316 -17.23 14.09 -9.10
C LEU A 316 -16.82 14.33 -10.55
N ALA A 317 -17.61 15.09 -11.30
CA ALA A 317 -17.33 15.43 -12.70
C ALA A 317 -16.00 16.19 -12.85
N ALA A 318 -15.75 17.18 -11.98
CA ALA A 318 -14.50 17.92 -11.95
C ALA A 318 -13.31 17.02 -11.57
N GLY A 319 -13.48 16.13 -10.58
CA GLY A 319 -12.47 15.13 -10.20
C GLY A 319 -12.11 14.20 -11.36
N LEU A 320 -13.11 13.68 -12.09
CA LEU A 320 -12.91 12.85 -13.28
C LEU A 320 -12.20 13.63 -14.41
N ALA A 321 -12.55 14.90 -14.61
CA ALA A 321 -11.85 15.75 -15.58
C ALA A 321 -10.37 15.94 -15.23
N LEU A 322 -10.03 16.10 -13.95
CA LEU A 322 -8.66 16.19 -13.47
C LEU A 322 -7.88 14.87 -13.60
N LEU A 323 -8.54 13.70 -13.52
CA LEU A 323 -7.91 12.43 -13.91
C LEU A 323 -7.54 12.42 -15.40
N GLY A 324 -8.42 12.96 -16.26
CA GLY A 324 -8.11 13.19 -17.68
C GLY A 324 -6.92 14.13 -17.88
N GLY A 325 -6.70 15.07 -16.95
CA GLY A 325 -5.54 15.96 -16.87
C GLY A 325 -4.19 15.23 -16.87
N ILE A 326 -4.11 14.01 -16.30
CA ILE A 326 -2.90 13.16 -16.30
C ILE A 326 -2.54 12.75 -17.73
N LEU A 327 -3.54 12.27 -18.50
CA LEU A 327 -3.36 11.87 -19.90
C LEU A 327 -3.04 13.06 -20.77
N TYR A 328 -3.70 14.20 -20.53
CA TYR A 328 -3.41 15.46 -21.19
C TYR A 328 -1.96 15.89 -20.96
N ALA A 329 -1.49 15.83 -19.71
CA ALA A 329 -0.13 16.17 -19.35
C ALA A 329 0.89 15.31 -20.11
N PHE A 330 0.67 14.01 -20.15
CA PHE A 330 1.55 13.08 -20.86
C PHE A 330 1.58 13.34 -22.38
N LYS A 331 0.39 13.54 -22.99
CA LYS A 331 0.24 13.78 -24.44
C LYS A 331 0.83 15.12 -24.87
N ARG A 332 0.66 16.18 -24.05
CA ARG A 332 1.16 17.53 -24.33
C ARG A 332 2.59 17.78 -23.82
N ASN A 333 3.30 16.73 -23.42
CA ASN A 333 4.66 16.84 -22.86
C ASN A 333 4.78 17.81 -21.67
N LYS A 334 3.70 17.97 -20.89
CA LYS A 334 3.78 18.66 -19.60
C LYS A 334 4.57 17.78 -18.62
N GLY A 335 5.20 18.42 -17.64
CA GLY A 335 6.01 17.72 -16.65
C GLY A 335 5.17 16.77 -15.78
N PRO A 336 5.78 15.69 -15.24
CA PRO A 336 5.10 14.73 -14.36
C PRO A 336 4.55 15.38 -13.07
N ALA A 337 5.15 16.50 -12.63
CA ALA A 337 4.62 17.30 -11.53
C ALA A 337 3.20 17.82 -11.78
N PHE A 338 2.88 18.24 -13.01
CA PHE A 338 1.53 18.68 -13.36
C PHE A 338 0.54 17.51 -13.25
N ALA A 339 0.92 16.33 -13.75
CA ALA A 339 0.10 15.12 -13.63
C ALA A 339 -0.14 14.73 -12.16
N LEU A 340 0.88 14.84 -11.32
CA LEU A 340 0.76 14.59 -9.89
C LEU A 340 -0.18 15.59 -9.21
N LEU A 341 -0.02 16.89 -9.44
CA LEU A 341 -0.91 17.92 -8.88
C LEU A 341 -2.36 17.72 -9.32
N SER A 342 -2.57 17.41 -10.60
CA SER A 342 -3.90 17.07 -11.15
C SER A 342 -4.49 15.85 -10.43
N SER A 343 -3.67 14.85 -10.11
CA SER A 343 -4.10 13.66 -9.37
C SER A 343 -4.50 13.98 -7.93
N LEU A 344 -3.69 14.78 -7.23
CA LEU A 344 -3.98 15.18 -5.85
C LEU A 344 -5.28 16.00 -5.76
N ALA A 345 -5.47 16.95 -6.68
CA ALA A 345 -6.71 17.71 -6.77
C ALA A 345 -7.91 16.82 -7.14
N ALA A 346 -7.73 15.83 -8.04
CA ALA A 346 -8.77 14.86 -8.35
C ALA A 346 -9.20 14.05 -7.12
N ILE A 347 -8.25 13.58 -6.30
CA ILE A 347 -8.55 12.82 -5.08
C ILE A 347 -9.44 13.61 -4.13
N VAL A 348 -9.11 14.89 -3.90
CA VAL A 348 -9.90 15.77 -3.03
C VAL A 348 -11.31 15.96 -3.57
N LEU A 349 -11.46 16.27 -4.87
CA LEU A 349 -12.77 16.51 -5.47
C LEU A 349 -13.63 15.25 -5.53
N LEU A 350 -13.03 14.08 -5.81
CA LEU A 350 -13.74 12.81 -5.79
C LEU A 350 -14.23 12.48 -4.38
N TYR A 351 -13.39 12.69 -3.37
CA TYR A 351 -13.76 12.49 -1.97
C TYR A 351 -14.91 13.41 -1.54
N CYS A 352 -14.79 14.72 -1.79
CA CYS A 352 -15.86 15.68 -1.52
C CYS A 352 -17.14 15.32 -2.26
N GLY A 353 -17.03 14.87 -3.52
CA GLY A 353 -18.17 14.46 -4.33
C GLY A 353 -18.96 13.31 -3.73
N VAL A 354 -18.27 12.31 -3.17
CA VAL A 354 -18.89 11.22 -2.43
C VAL A 354 -19.51 11.72 -1.12
N MET A 355 -18.77 12.50 -0.32
CA MET A 355 -19.27 12.99 0.97
C MET A 355 -20.51 13.88 0.83
N PHE A 356 -20.56 14.76 -0.17
CA PHE A 356 -21.75 15.56 -0.47
C PHE A 356 -22.93 14.75 -1.02
N SER A 357 -22.71 13.50 -1.44
CA SER A 357 -23.75 12.59 -1.93
C SER A 357 -24.21 11.58 -0.88
N ILE A 358 -23.81 11.76 0.38
CA ILE A 358 -24.28 10.96 1.50
C ILE A 358 -25.33 11.74 2.30
N THR A 359 -26.42 11.06 2.63
CA THR A 359 -27.47 11.52 3.53
C THR A 359 -27.66 10.52 4.65
N VAL A 360 -28.01 10.99 5.84
CA VAL A 360 -28.32 10.14 6.99
C VAL A 360 -29.82 9.87 6.98
N SER A 361 -30.21 8.60 6.98
CA SER A 361 -31.60 8.21 7.22
C SER A 361 -31.95 8.44 8.70
N ALA A 362 -33.11 9.07 8.91
CA ALA A 362 -33.65 9.38 10.24
C ALA A 362 -34.14 8.13 10.97
#